data_AF-A0A0D7Q0R6-F1
#
_entry.id   AF-A0A0D7Q0R6-F1
#
_cell.length_a   1.000
_cell.length_b   1.000
_cell.length_c   1.000
_cell.angle_alpha   90.00
_cell.angle_beta   90.00
_cell.angle_gamma   90.00
#
_symmetry.space_group_name_H-M   'P 1'
#
loop_
_entity.id
_entity.type
_entity.pdbx_description
1 polymer ?
#
loop_
_entity_poly.entity_id
_entity_poly.type
_entity_poly.pdbx_seq_one_letter_code
_entity_poly.pdbx_strand_id
1 'polypeptide(L)'
;MTPAELSDAYGNCAQYMVGRDWSKQWGRDEDLGMLKYADTGWNAQGGLMAALHAREGVRGIRNIFDSDSYAQVFQGVILNPEAMLRGRGSEWYLPETSIKFWPCCRWIHYALTAFHEVVRKNKLLPNEIECVDLLTFPMIPYPRFASTGDPPNLVAATFSFAHAAAMVAMGVPPGPDWFTKENLAGDKARRLRQRVRVRNDERGFDPKSWGLEEGVLKVPSRAVVNARGRQFEAQSDFAFGDAWPGARRYTEGDVIEKFKRMVRPMAPLSDRWDARIDQMVDQVLNVEKIGDVRELVASLSLDER
;
A
#
# COMPACT_ATOMS: atom_id res chain seq x y z
N MET A 1 23.50 0.06 22.00
CA MET A 1 24.57 0.33 21.02
C MET A 1 25.15 1.69 21.32
N THR A 2 26.47 1.86 21.21
CA THR A 2 27.12 3.17 21.28
C THR A 2 26.89 3.96 19.98
N PRO A 3 27.09 5.30 19.97
CA PRO A 3 27.03 6.07 18.73
C PRO A 3 27.98 5.54 17.64
N ALA A 4 29.17 5.05 18.01
CA ALA A 4 30.13 4.49 17.08
C ALA A 4 29.63 3.18 16.44
N GLU A 5 29.05 2.28 17.24
CA GLU A 5 28.42 1.05 16.74
C GLU A 5 27.23 1.37 15.83
N LEU A 6 26.46 2.42 16.14
CA LEU A 6 25.35 2.84 15.28
C LEU A 6 25.86 3.35 13.93
N SER A 7 26.92 4.16 13.90
CA SER A 7 27.55 4.60 12.64
C SER A 7 28.13 3.41 11.85
N ASP A 8 28.74 2.44 12.53
CA ASP A 8 29.21 1.21 11.88
C ASP A 8 28.04 0.42 11.28
N ALA A 9 26.92 0.30 11.99
CA ALA A 9 25.73 -0.38 11.49
C ALA A 9 25.13 0.31 10.25
N TYR A 10 25.03 1.64 10.22
CA TYR A 10 24.59 2.37 9.02
C TYR A 10 25.55 2.13 7.84
N GLY A 11 26.86 2.22 8.08
CA GLY A 11 27.89 1.97 7.06
C GLY A 11 27.89 0.53 6.53
N ASN A 12 27.61 -0.46 7.39
CA ASN A 12 27.47 -1.86 7.00
C ASN A 12 26.18 -2.09 6.18
N CYS A 13 25.05 -1.56 6.65
CA CYS A 13 23.76 -1.70 5.99
C CYS A 13 23.78 -1.12 4.57
N ALA A 14 24.45 0.02 4.38
CA ALA A 14 24.63 0.65 3.07
C ALA A 14 25.33 -0.26 2.05
N GLN A 15 26.21 -1.16 2.50
CA GLN A 15 26.96 -2.08 1.64
C GLN A 15 26.22 -3.40 1.37
N TYR A 16 25.31 -3.82 2.25
CA TYR A 16 24.50 -5.05 2.04
C TYR A 16 23.39 -4.85 1.02
N MET A 17 22.99 -3.60 0.83
CA MET A 17 21.91 -3.22 -0.06
C MET A 17 22.45 -2.91 -1.46
N VAL A 18 22.25 -3.82 -2.41
CA VAL A 18 22.52 -3.53 -3.82
C VAL A 18 21.31 -2.78 -4.39
N GLY A 19 21.55 -1.59 -4.94
CA GLY A 19 20.53 -0.77 -5.60
C GLY A 19 19.85 -1.52 -6.74
N ARG A 20 18.61 -1.94 -6.50
CA ARG A 20 17.76 -2.62 -7.46
C ARG A 20 16.56 -1.74 -7.78
N ASP A 21 16.73 -0.72 -8.61
CA ASP A 21 15.55 -0.07 -9.19
C ASP A 21 14.97 -0.91 -10.33
N TRP A 22 14.25 -1.97 -9.96
CA TRP A 22 13.45 -2.76 -10.91
C TRP A 22 12.09 -2.12 -11.20
N SER A 23 11.77 -0.96 -10.62
CA SER A 23 10.43 -0.35 -10.76
C SER A 23 10.07 -0.10 -12.21
N LYS A 24 11.05 0.22 -13.06
CA LYS A 24 10.88 0.39 -14.51
C LYS A 24 10.61 -0.93 -15.24
N GLN A 25 11.24 -2.03 -14.83
CA GLN A 25 11.04 -3.35 -15.44
C GLN A 25 9.73 -3.98 -15.00
N TRP A 26 9.50 -4.06 -13.69
CA TRP A 26 8.20 -4.46 -13.12
C TRP A 26 7.08 -3.55 -13.62
N GLY A 27 7.42 -2.31 -13.97
CA GLY A 27 6.44 -1.39 -14.47
C GLY A 27 5.77 -1.86 -15.76
N ARG A 28 6.51 -2.56 -16.62
CA ARG A 28 6.06 -2.93 -17.97
C ARG A 28 5.49 -4.34 -18.08
N ASP A 29 5.67 -5.14 -17.04
CA ASP A 29 5.30 -6.55 -17.03
C ASP A 29 3.83 -6.75 -16.58
N GLU A 30 3.05 -7.46 -17.39
CA GLU A 30 1.67 -7.82 -17.05
C GLU A 30 1.60 -9.10 -16.19
N ASP A 31 2.58 -10.00 -16.34
CA ASP A 31 2.73 -11.22 -15.54
C ASP A 31 3.70 -10.96 -14.39
N LEU A 32 3.40 -9.90 -13.62
CA LEU A 32 4.27 -9.37 -12.57
C LEU A 32 4.89 -10.48 -11.71
N GLY A 33 6.22 -10.50 -11.64
CA GLY A 33 6.97 -11.43 -10.81
C GLY A 33 6.57 -11.35 -9.33
N MET A 34 6.38 -12.52 -8.71
CA MET A 34 5.97 -12.64 -7.31
C MET A 34 7.00 -12.10 -6.31
N LEU A 35 8.26 -11.98 -6.72
CA LEU A 35 9.36 -11.49 -5.89
C LEU A 35 9.26 -10.00 -5.56
N LYS A 36 8.32 -9.25 -6.18
CA LYS A 36 8.10 -7.82 -5.93
C LYS A 36 8.09 -7.43 -4.45
N TYR A 37 7.48 -8.27 -3.61
CA TYR A 37 7.32 -7.99 -2.18
C TYR A 37 8.48 -8.52 -1.32
N ALA A 38 9.33 -9.40 -1.86
CA ALA A 38 10.41 -10.03 -1.11
C ALA A 38 11.52 -9.05 -0.73
N ASP A 39 11.73 -7.99 -1.52
CA ASP A 39 12.76 -6.98 -1.25
C ASP A 39 12.63 -6.37 0.15
N THR A 40 11.41 -6.13 0.62
CA THR A 40 11.19 -5.56 1.96
C THR A 40 11.69 -6.46 3.10
N GLY A 41 11.53 -7.78 2.97
CA GLY A 41 12.05 -8.75 3.94
C GLY A 41 13.58 -8.81 3.93
N TRP A 42 14.19 -8.80 2.74
CA TRP A 42 15.65 -8.74 2.60
C TRP A 42 16.24 -7.44 3.16
N ASN A 43 15.55 -6.31 2.97
CA ASN A 43 15.98 -5.03 3.54
C ASN A 43 15.96 -5.06 5.07
N ALA A 44 14.90 -5.63 5.67
CA ALA A 44 14.82 -5.80 7.12
C ALA A 44 15.93 -6.72 7.66
N GLN A 45 16.20 -7.82 6.97
CA GLN A 45 17.29 -8.73 7.31
C GLN A 45 18.66 -8.03 7.22
N GLY A 46 18.91 -7.27 6.15
CA GLY A 46 20.16 -6.53 5.96
C GLY A 46 20.41 -5.54 7.10
N GLY A 47 19.38 -4.78 7.50
CA GLY A 47 19.48 -3.86 8.64
C GLY A 47 19.74 -4.58 9.97
N LEU A 48 19.04 -5.68 10.23
CA LEU A 48 19.26 -6.51 11.43
C LEU A 48 20.70 -7.05 11.48
N MET A 49 21.17 -7.63 10.38
CA MET A 49 22.53 -8.17 10.30
C MET A 49 23.59 -7.07 10.48
N ALA A 50 23.38 -5.88 9.92
CA ALA A 50 24.28 -4.75 10.09
C ALA A 50 24.40 -4.30 11.56
N ALA A 51 23.27 -4.25 12.27
CA ALA A 51 23.25 -3.94 13.70
C ALA A 51 23.95 -5.03 14.53
N LEU A 52 23.73 -6.30 14.22
CA LEU A 52 24.39 -7.42 14.91
C LEU A 52 25.91 -7.41 14.65
N HIS A 53 26.35 -7.25 13.41
CA HIS A 53 27.77 -7.16 13.07
C HIS A 53 28.46 -6.00 13.78
N ALA A 54 27.83 -4.82 13.84
CA ALA A 54 28.40 -3.68 14.55
C ALA A 54 28.55 -3.94 16.06
N ARG A 55 27.60 -4.65 16.69
CA ARG A 55 27.69 -5.07 18.10
C ARG A 55 28.83 -6.06 18.36
N GLU A 56 29.17 -6.89 17.37
CA GLU A 56 30.31 -7.81 17.42
C GLU A 56 31.64 -7.14 17.00
N GLY A 57 31.65 -5.82 16.80
CA GLY A 57 32.86 -5.04 16.49
C GLY A 57 33.24 -4.96 15.01
N VAL A 58 32.38 -5.43 14.10
CA VAL A 58 32.58 -5.28 12.65
C VAL A 58 32.39 -3.81 12.26
N ARG A 59 33.47 -3.19 11.79
CA ARG A 59 33.48 -1.78 11.39
C ARG A 59 32.79 -1.55 10.05
N GLY A 60 32.02 -0.47 9.98
CA GLY A 60 31.41 0.02 8.74
C GLY A 60 32.02 1.34 8.26
N ILE A 61 31.60 1.80 7.09
CA ILE A 61 31.94 3.12 6.55
C ILE A 61 31.10 4.17 7.30
N ARG A 62 31.62 4.71 8.40
CA ARG A 62 30.85 5.57 9.31
C ARG A 62 30.34 6.88 8.70
N ASN A 63 31.04 7.37 7.69
CA ASN A 63 30.76 8.61 6.95
C ASN A 63 30.09 8.34 5.59
N ILE A 64 29.40 7.20 5.43
CA ILE A 64 28.82 6.78 4.15
C ILE A 64 27.84 7.80 3.54
N PHE A 65 27.23 8.65 4.37
CA PHE A 65 26.30 9.70 3.94
C PHE A 65 26.93 11.11 3.90
N ASP A 66 28.22 11.26 4.22
CA ASP A 66 28.92 12.56 4.22
C ASP A 66 29.40 12.94 2.81
N SER A 67 29.20 12.04 1.84
CA SER A 67 29.50 12.26 0.41
C SER A 67 28.41 11.63 -0.45
N ASP A 68 28.36 12.02 -1.71
CA ASP A 68 27.41 11.45 -2.66
C ASP A 68 27.75 10.02 -3.10
N SER A 69 28.87 9.44 -2.66
CA SER A 69 29.33 8.12 -3.12
C SER A 69 28.29 7.02 -2.94
N TYR A 70 27.56 7.03 -1.82
CA TYR A 70 26.43 6.13 -1.59
C TYR A 70 25.27 6.41 -2.56
N ALA A 71 24.81 7.65 -2.64
CA ALA A 71 23.67 8.06 -3.45
C ALA A 71 23.89 7.89 -4.96
N GLN A 72 25.13 8.05 -5.43
CA GLN A 72 25.50 7.86 -6.82
C GLN A 72 25.24 6.44 -7.32
N VAL A 73 25.30 5.43 -6.44
CA VAL A 73 24.96 4.03 -6.76
C VAL A 73 23.46 3.87 -7.07
N PHE A 74 22.60 4.76 -6.53
CA PHE A 74 21.14 4.70 -6.65
C PHE A 74 20.62 5.81 -7.56
N GLN A 75 20.96 5.72 -8.85
CA GLN A 75 20.50 6.62 -9.92
C GLN A 75 21.21 7.98 -10.03
N GLY A 76 22.43 8.10 -9.49
CA GLY A 76 23.22 9.33 -9.67
C GLY A 76 22.65 10.55 -8.94
N VAL A 77 21.89 10.34 -7.86
CA VAL A 77 21.31 11.42 -7.06
C VAL A 77 22.36 12.02 -6.11
N ILE A 78 22.16 13.29 -5.75
CA ILE A 78 22.97 14.01 -4.77
C ILE A 78 22.23 13.97 -3.44
N LEU A 79 22.94 13.68 -2.34
CA LEU A 79 22.34 13.72 -1.01
C LEU A 79 22.01 15.17 -0.62
N ASN A 80 20.89 15.36 0.06
CA ASN A 80 20.57 16.62 0.72
C ASN A 80 20.54 16.39 2.23
N PRO A 81 21.68 16.59 2.94
CA PRO A 81 21.77 16.38 4.38
C PRO A 81 20.78 17.24 5.18
N GLU A 82 20.53 18.48 4.74
CA GLU A 82 19.57 19.36 5.38
C GLU A 82 18.14 18.79 5.31
N ALA A 83 17.77 18.20 4.18
CA ALA A 83 16.49 17.50 4.06
C ALA A 83 16.43 16.25 4.95
N MET A 84 17.51 15.46 5.01
CA MET A 84 17.57 14.23 5.82
C MET A 84 17.49 14.47 7.34
N LEU A 85 18.02 15.62 7.80
CA LEU A 85 18.10 15.96 9.23
C LEU A 85 16.98 16.90 9.69
N ARG A 86 16.15 17.38 8.76
CA ARG A 86 15.03 18.27 9.05
C ARG A 86 14.08 17.64 10.06
N GLY A 87 13.65 18.43 11.04
CA GLY A 87 12.68 17.98 12.03
C GLY A 87 13.16 16.85 12.94
N ARG A 88 14.45 16.48 12.94
CA ARG A 88 14.96 15.34 13.72
C ARG A 88 14.67 15.53 15.22
N GLY A 89 13.90 14.60 15.78
CA GLY A 89 13.53 14.58 17.20
C GLY A 89 12.28 15.40 17.53
N SER A 90 11.70 16.12 16.57
CA SER A 90 10.47 16.91 16.75
C SER A 90 9.35 16.52 15.78
N GLU A 91 9.70 16.03 14.59
CA GLU A 91 8.77 15.62 13.54
C GLU A 91 8.83 14.11 13.35
N TRP A 92 7.67 13.50 13.12
CA TRP A 92 7.51 12.06 12.93
C TRP A 92 6.59 11.83 11.74
N TYR A 93 7.00 11.02 10.76
CA TYR A 93 6.17 10.71 9.58
C TYR A 93 5.18 9.56 9.78
N LEU A 94 5.25 8.84 10.90
CA LEU A 94 4.33 7.73 11.18
C LEU A 94 2.86 8.20 11.19
N PRO A 95 2.48 9.32 11.85
CA PRO A 95 1.12 9.84 11.81
C PRO A 95 0.65 10.28 10.41
N GLU A 96 1.57 10.59 9.51
CA GLU A 96 1.27 11.00 8.13
C GLU A 96 1.10 9.81 7.17
N THR A 97 1.36 8.60 7.65
CA THR A 97 1.32 7.39 6.84
C THR A 97 -0.12 6.99 6.49
N SER A 98 -0.39 6.75 5.20
CA SER A 98 -1.71 6.33 4.74
C SER A 98 -1.95 4.83 5.00
N ILE A 99 -3.17 4.49 5.40
CA ILE A 99 -3.64 3.10 5.54
C ILE A 99 -4.35 2.67 4.26
N LYS A 100 -3.84 1.63 3.59
CA LYS A 100 -4.54 1.05 2.42
C LYS A 100 -5.74 0.23 2.86
N PHE A 101 -6.96 0.71 2.63
CA PHE A 101 -8.18 -0.05 2.93
C PHE A 101 -8.53 -1.09 1.86
N TRP A 102 -8.06 -0.90 0.63
CA TRP A 102 -8.15 -1.89 -0.44
C TRP A 102 -6.81 -2.58 -0.70
N PRO A 103 -6.80 -3.89 -0.97
CA PRO A 103 -5.57 -4.66 -1.19
C PRO A 103 -4.99 -4.45 -2.61
N CYS A 104 -4.87 -3.21 -3.05
CA CYS A 104 -4.36 -2.86 -4.38
C CYS A 104 -3.31 -1.74 -4.33
N CYS A 105 -2.67 -1.49 -5.47
CA CYS A 105 -1.64 -0.47 -5.64
C CYS A 105 -2.15 0.91 -5.20
N ARG A 106 -1.31 1.67 -4.50
CA ARG A 106 -1.63 3.00 -3.96
C ARG A 106 -2.29 3.93 -4.98
N TRP A 107 -1.76 3.95 -6.20
CA TRP A 107 -2.22 4.78 -7.30
C TRP A 107 -3.66 4.48 -7.76
N ILE A 108 -4.16 3.27 -7.49
CA ILE A 108 -5.55 2.87 -7.79
C ILE A 108 -6.53 3.52 -6.81
N HIS A 109 -6.10 3.76 -5.56
CA HIS A 109 -6.99 4.14 -4.47
C HIS A 109 -7.70 5.47 -4.71
N TYR A 110 -7.08 6.42 -5.42
CA TYR A 110 -7.66 7.75 -5.65
C TYR A 110 -8.93 7.66 -6.51
N ALA A 111 -8.82 7.13 -7.74
CA ALA A 111 -9.98 6.91 -8.59
C ALA A 111 -10.97 5.88 -8.00
N LEU A 112 -10.47 4.87 -7.27
CA LEU A 112 -11.33 3.89 -6.60
C LEU A 112 -12.13 4.51 -5.44
N THR A 113 -11.61 5.55 -4.80
CA THR A 113 -12.34 6.32 -3.76
C THR A 113 -13.54 7.03 -4.36
N ALA A 114 -13.34 7.74 -5.47
CA ALA A 114 -14.42 8.36 -6.21
C ALA A 114 -15.44 7.29 -6.70
N PHE A 115 -14.97 6.17 -7.25
CA PHE A 115 -15.85 5.10 -7.72
C PHE A 115 -16.67 4.47 -6.59
N HIS A 116 -16.03 4.15 -5.47
CA HIS A 116 -16.69 3.61 -4.28
C HIS A 116 -17.79 4.58 -3.77
N GLU A 117 -17.52 5.88 -3.81
CA GLU A 117 -18.51 6.89 -3.45
C GLU A 117 -19.72 6.88 -4.39
N VAL A 118 -19.51 6.82 -5.71
CA VAL A 118 -20.59 6.73 -6.70
C VAL A 118 -21.45 5.49 -6.44
N VAL A 119 -20.82 4.31 -6.31
CA VAL A 119 -21.54 3.04 -6.07
C VAL A 119 -22.36 3.11 -4.78
N ARG A 120 -21.74 3.58 -3.68
CA ARG A 120 -22.37 3.62 -2.35
C ARG A 120 -23.51 4.64 -2.29
N LYS A 121 -23.30 5.88 -2.75
CA LYS A 121 -24.31 6.95 -2.69
C LYS A 121 -25.55 6.61 -3.53
N ASN A 122 -25.36 5.96 -4.67
CA ASN A 122 -26.43 5.65 -5.61
C ASN A 122 -27.00 4.24 -5.47
N LYS A 123 -26.45 3.43 -4.56
CA LYS A 123 -26.80 2.02 -4.33
C LYS A 123 -26.84 1.24 -5.65
N LEU A 124 -25.77 1.38 -6.44
CA LEU A 124 -25.66 0.70 -7.73
C LEU A 124 -25.38 -0.79 -7.52
N LEU A 125 -26.13 -1.64 -8.20
CA LEU A 125 -25.88 -3.07 -8.25
C LEU A 125 -24.92 -3.40 -9.41
N PRO A 126 -24.14 -4.49 -9.29
CA PRO A 126 -23.19 -4.91 -10.33
C PRO A 126 -23.78 -5.03 -11.74
N ASN A 127 -25.01 -5.55 -11.84
CA ASN A 127 -25.68 -5.78 -13.10
C ASN A 127 -26.24 -4.51 -13.75
N GLU A 128 -26.36 -3.42 -13.00
CA GLU A 128 -26.86 -2.13 -13.49
C GLU A 128 -25.76 -1.25 -14.09
N ILE A 129 -24.49 -1.55 -13.78
CA ILE A 129 -23.33 -0.80 -14.27
C ILE A 129 -23.08 -1.16 -15.73
N GLU A 130 -23.24 -0.20 -16.63
CA GLU A 130 -23.05 -0.37 -18.07
C GLU A 130 -21.58 -0.15 -18.44
N CYS A 131 -20.98 0.95 -17.96
CA CYS A 131 -19.55 1.22 -18.06
C CYS A 131 -19.03 2.13 -16.95
N VAL A 132 -17.73 2.07 -16.71
CA VAL A 132 -17.00 2.85 -15.70
C VAL A 132 -15.77 3.46 -16.36
N ASP A 133 -15.63 4.78 -16.31
CA ASP A 133 -14.40 5.48 -16.61
C ASP A 133 -13.75 5.92 -15.28
N LEU A 134 -12.56 5.38 -15.01
CA LEU A 134 -11.71 5.79 -13.89
C LEU A 134 -10.65 6.76 -14.42
N LEU A 135 -10.80 8.04 -14.11
CA LEU A 135 -9.88 9.10 -14.48
C LEU A 135 -8.89 9.34 -13.35
N THR A 136 -7.59 9.36 -13.65
CA THR A 136 -6.53 9.51 -12.65
C THR A 136 -5.29 10.20 -13.24
N PHE A 137 -4.26 10.43 -12.44
CA PHE A 137 -3.01 11.07 -12.88
C PHE A 137 -2.35 10.38 -14.09
N PRO A 138 -1.60 11.12 -14.91
CA PRO A 138 -0.96 10.64 -16.13
C PRO A 138 0.33 9.87 -15.82
N MET A 139 0.24 8.80 -15.03
CA MET A 139 1.16 7.69 -15.23
C MET A 139 0.61 6.82 -16.34
N ILE A 140 1.11 7.13 -17.53
CA ILE A 140 1.20 6.34 -18.77
C ILE A 140 0.74 4.89 -18.57
N PRO A 141 -0.09 4.33 -19.48
CA PRO A 141 -0.67 2.98 -19.42
C PRO A 141 0.40 1.90 -19.39
N TYR A 142 1.08 1.78 -18.26
CA TYR A 142 1.87 0.64 -17.95
C TYR A 142 0.91 -0.54 -18.07
N PRO A 143 1.23 -1.52 -18.92
CA PRO A 143 0.29 -2.58 -19.29
C PRO A 143 -0.40 -3.22 -18.07
N ARG A 144 0.34 -3.38 -16.96
CA ARG A 144 -0.16 -3.84 -15.65
C ARG A 144 -1.38 -3.09 -15.08
N PHE A 145 -1.52 -1.79 -15.34
CA PHE A 145 -2.62 -0.96 -14.85
C PHE A 145 -3.83 -0.95 -15.80
N ALA A 146 -3.57 -1.10 -17.10
CA ALA A 146 -4.56 -0.93 -18.16
C ALA A 146 -5.27 -2.23 -18.55
N SER A 147 -4.74 -3.39 -18.14
CA SER A 147 -5.35 -4.69 -18.44
C SER A 147 -6.74 -4.84 -17.80
N THR A 148 -7.71 -5.19 -18.64
CA THR A 148 -9.11 -5.51 -18.29
C THR A 148 -9.40 -7.01 -18.36
N GLY A 149 -8.39 -7.82 -18.69
CA GLY A 149 -8.48 -9.28 -18.73
C GLY A 149 -8.54 -9.91 -17.34
N ASP A 150 -8.38 -11.23 -17.29
CA ASP A 150 -8.10 -11.88 -16.02
C ASP A 150 -6.67 -11.55 -15.61
N PRO A 151 -6.44 -11.13 -14.35
CA PRO A 151 -5.09 -11.02 -13.86
C PRO A 151 -4.41 -12.39 -13.91
N PRO A 152 -3.21 -12.51 -14.54
CA PRO A 152 -2.52 -13.80 -14.69
C PRO A 152 -2.08 -14.40 -13.36
N ASN A 153 -1.86 -13.55 -12.35
CA ASN A 153 -1.45 -13.97 -11.02
C ASN A 153 -1.94 -12.99 -9.93
N LEU A 154 -1.73 -13.36 -8.66
CA LEU A 154 -2.12 -12.56 -7.50
C LEU A 154 -1.50 -11.15 -7.52
N VAL A 155 -0.22 -11.06 -7.83
CA VAL A 155 0.49 -9.77 -7.84
C VAL A 155 -0.07 -8.87 -8.93
N ALA A 156 -0.26 -9.38 -10.15
CA ALA A 156 -0.92 -8.65 -11.24
C ALA A 156 -2.32 -8.14 -10.84
N ALA A 157 -3.10 -8.94 -10.11
CA ALA A 157 -4.42 -8.53 -9.62
C ALA A 157 -4.35 -7.29 -8.71
N THR A 158 -3.30 -7.16 -7.88
CA THR A 158 -3.10 -5.98 -7.01
C THR A 158 -2.77 -4.70 -7.80
N PHE A 159 -2.41 -4.80 -9.07
CA PHE A 159 -2.13 -3.67 -9.96
C PHE A 159 -3.27 -3.40 -10.97
N SER A 160 -4.34 -4.19 -11.00
CA SER A 160 -5.43 -3.97 -11.96
C SER A 160 -6.49 -3.02 -11.39
N PHE A 161 -6.65 -1.85 -12.04
CA PHE A 161 -7.77 -0.92 -11.78
C PHE A 161 -9.12 -1.61 -12.00
N ALA A 162 -9.23 -2.36 -13.10
CA ALA A 162 -10.44 -3.06 -13.47
C ALA A 162 -10.84 -4.10 -12.42
N HIS A 163 -9.88 -4.88 -11.92
CA HIS A 163 -10.13 -5.87 -10.87
C HIS A 163 -10.60 -5.21 -9.57
N ALA A 164 -9.90 -4.17 -9.11
CA ALA A 164 -10.28 -3.46 -7.90
C ALA A 164 -11.69 -2.84 -8.00
N ALA A 165 -12.03 -2.22 -9.15
CA ALA A 165 -13.36 -1.68 -9.40
C ALA A 165 -14.43 -2.78 -9.47
N ALA A 166 -14.14 -3.93 -10.08
CA ALA A 166 -15.07 -5.06 -10.10
C ALA A 166 -15.40 -5.54 -8.67
N MET A 167 -14.39 -5.66 -7.80
CA MET A 167 -14.59 -6.07 -6.41
C MET A 167 -15.41 -5.06 -5.61
N VAL A 168 -15.16 -3.76 -5.79
CA VAL A 168 -15.96 -2.69 -5.18
C VAL A 168 -17.40 -2.72 -5.69
N ALA A 169 -17.62 -2.88 -7.00
CA ALA A 169 -18.95 -2.96 -7.58
C ALA A 169 -19.74 -4.16 -7.05
N MET A 170 -19.08 -5.32 -6.94
CA MET A 170 -19.65 -6.55 -6.38
C MET A 170 -19.91 -6.51 -4.88
N GLY A 171 -19.40 -5.49 -4.17
CA GLY A 171 -19.50 -5.41 -2.72
C GLY A 171 -18.66 -6.47 -2.00
N VAL A 172 -17.62 -7.01 -2.64
CA VAL A 172 -16.72 -7.99 -1.99
C VAL A 172 -15.94 -7.28 -0.89
N PRO A 173 -15.97 -7.78 0.37
CA PRO A 173 -15.20 -7.20 1.47
C PRO A 173 -13.70 -7.06 1.13
N PRO A 174 -13.07 -5.88 1.30
CA PRO A 174 -11.67 -5.67 0.93
C PRO A 174 -10.66 -6.53 1.69
N GLY A 175 -10.12 -7.57 1.08
CA GLY A 175 -9.20 -8.49 1.75
C GLY A 175 -8.84 -9.68 0.89
N PRO A 176 -8.51 -10.85 1.50
CA PRO A 176 -8.17 -12.07 0.76
C PRO A 176 -9.26 -12.50 -0.23
N ASP A 177 -10.52 -12.20 0.09
CA ASP A 177 -11.68 -12.54 -0.74
C ASP A 177 -11.60 -11.93 -2.15
N TRP A 178 -10.92 -10.79 -2.32
CA TRP A 178 -10.70 -10.18 -3.64
C TRP A 178 -9.89 -11.08 -4.59
N PHE A 179 -9.20 -12.09 -4.06
CA PHE A 179 -8.26 -12.92 -4.79
C PHE A 179 -8.60 -14.41 -4.76
N THR A 180 -9.82 -14.78 -4.38
CA THR A 180 -10.30 -16.16 -4.56
C THR A 180 -10.32 -16.52 -6.04
N LYS A 181 -10.31 -17.82 -6.36
CA LYS A 181 -10.43 -18.29 -7.75
C LYS A 181 -11.67 -17.72 -8.44
N GLU A 182 -12.79 -17.64 -7.72
CA GLU A 182 -14.03 -17.05 -8.22
C GLU A 182 -13.88 -15.56 -8.55
N ASN A 183 -13.25 -14.78 -7.67
CA ASN A 183 -13.12 -13.33 -7.88
C ASN A 183 -12.00 -12.98 -8.87
N LEU A 184 -10.96 -13.80 -8.99
CA LEU A 184 -9.91 -13.63 -10.00
C LEU A 184 -10.40 -13.99 -11.40
N ALA A 185 -10.99 -15.16 -11.60
CA ALA A 185 -11.26 -15.72 -12.93
C ALA A 185 -12.74 -15.99 -13.25
N GLY A 186 -13.65 -15.80 -12.29
CA GLY A 186 -15.07 -16.05 -12.46
C GLY A 186 -15.77 -15.01 -13.35
N ASP A 187 -16.85 -15.45 -14.00
CA ASP A 187 -17.52 -14.68 -15.06
C ASP A 187 -18.10 -13.35 -14.58
N LYS A 188 -18.58 -13.28 -13.33
CA LYS A 188 -19.12 -12.04 -12.76
C LYS A 188 -18.04 -10.96 -12.68
N ALA A 189 -16.87 -11.30 -12.16
CA ALA A 189 -15.74 -10.40 -12.05
C ALA A 189 -15.20 -10.02 -13.44
N ARG A 190 -15.05 -11.01 -14.33
CA ARG A 190 -14.62 -10.80 -15.72
C ARG A 190 -15.50 -9.79 -16.47
N ARG A 191 -16.82 -9.97 -16.43
CA ARG A 191 -17.77 -9.06 -17.10
C ARG A 191 -17.68 -7.63 -16.58
N LEU A 192 -17.46 -7.45 -15.27
CA LEU A 192 -17.29 -6.12 -14.70
C LEU A 192 -15.95 -5.49 -15.10
N ARG A 193 -14.85 -6.25 -15.08
CA ARG A 193 -13.53 -5.76 -15.51
C ARG A 193 -13.57 -5.21 -16.93
N GLN A 194 -14.27 -5.90 -17.85
CA GLN A 194 -14.44 -5.48 -19.24
C GLN A 194 -15.23 -4.16 -19.42
N ARG A 195 -15.97 -3.73 -18.39
CA ARG A 195 -16.72 -2.47 -18.39
C ARG A 195 -15.92 -1.29 -17.85
N VAL A 196 -14.73 -1.53 -17.31
CA VAL A 196 -13.86 -0.52 -16.70
C VAL A 196 -12.84 -0.03 -17.72
N ARG A 197 -12.69 1.28 -17.83
CA ARG A 197 -11.66 1.95 -18.62
C ARG A 197 -10.89 2.89 -17.71
N VAL A 198 -9.56 2.88 -17.85
CA VAL A 198 -8.69 3.84 -17.17
C VAL A 198 -8.38 4.96 -18.14
N ARG A 199 -8.54 6.20 -17.71
CA ARG A 199 -8.25 7.40 -18.51
C ARG A 199 -7.42 8.39 -17.67
N ASN A 200 -6.84 9.36 -18.35
CA ASN A 200 -6.16 10.45 -17.68
C ASN A 200 -7.18 11.50 -17.22
N ASP A 201 -7.00 12.02 -16.01
CA ASP A 201 -7.56 13.29 -15.56
C ASP A 201 -6.58 14.40 -15.93
N GLU A 202 -7.03 15.39 -16.71
CA GLU A 202 -6.18 16.46 -17.21
C GLU A 202 -5.49 17.25 -16.08
N ARG A 203 -6.13 17.36 -14.91
CA ARG A 203 -5.57 18.05 -13.75
C ARG A 203 -4.32 17.36 -13.23
N GLY A 204 -4.21 16.04 -13.40
CA GLY A 204 -3.06 15.27 -12.95
C GLY A 204 -1.75 15.59 -13.69
N PHE A 205 -1.82 16.26 -14.85
CA PHE A 205 -0.62 16.70 -15.59
C PHE A 205 0.09 17.90 -14.97
N ASP A 206 -0.58 18.68 -14.11
CA ASP A 206 0.03 19.81 -13.42
C ASP A 206 0.59 19.36 -12.06
N PRO A 207 1.93 19.32 -11.86
CA PRO A 207 2.52 18.95 -10.57
C PRO A 207 2.07 19.84 -9.41
N LYS A 208 1.66 21.09 -9.67
CA LYS A 208 1.12 21.98 -8.63
C LYS A 208 -0.17 21.45 -8.01
N SER A 209 -0.91 20.62 -8.75
CA SER A 209 -2.13 19.99 -8.23
C SER A 209 -1.86 18.88 -7.20
N TRP A 210 -0.60 18.46 -7.05
CA TRP A 210 -0.25 17.29 -6.24
C TRP A 210 -0.02 17.62 -4.76
N GLY A 211 -0.02 18.90 -4.38
CA GLY A 211 0.05 19.32 -2.98
C GLY A 211 1.42 19.11 -2.31
N LEU A 212 2.48 18.89 -3.11
CA LEU A 212 3.81 18.52 -2.59
C LEU A 212 4.47 19.65 -1.80
N GLU A 213 4.18 20.92 -2.14
CA GLU A 213 4.68 22.08 -1.39
C GLU A 213 4.02 22.19 -0.01
N GLU A 214 2.80 21.70 0.11
CA GLU A 214 2.01 21.64 1.35
C GLU A 214 2.27 20.37 2.17
N GLY A 215 3.23 19.54 1.77
CA GLY A 215 3.58 18.30 2.46
C GLY A 215 2.53 17.20 2.36
N VAL A 216 1.64 17.26 1.36
CA VAL A 216 0.62 16.23 1.12
C VAL A 216 0.79 15.62 -0.27
N LEU A 217 0.19 14.45 -0.49
CA LEU A 217 0.11 13.88 -1.84
C LEU A 217 -1.35 13.83 -2.29
N LYS A 218 -1.71 14.79 -3.13
CA LYS A 218 -2.96 14.81 -3.89
C LYS A 218 -2.74 14.19 -5.26
N VAL A 219 -3.73 13.46 -5.74
CA VAL A 219 -3.74 12.87 -7.07
C VAL A 219 -5.14 13.08 -7.64
N PRO A 220 -5.33 14.17 -8.43
CA PRO A 220 -6.63 14.48 -9.00
C PRO A 220 -7.24 13.29 -9.73
N SER A 221 -8.37 12.80 -9.23
CA SER A 221 -9.01 11.60 -9.76
C SER A 221 -10.52 11.72 -9.75
N ARG A 222 -11.17 11.00 -10.66
CA ARG A 222 -12.62 11.02 -10.86
C ARG A 222 -13.11 9.64 -11.31
N ALA A 223 -14.35 9.33 -10.96
CA ALA A 223 -15.06 8.18 -11.51
C ALA A 223 -16.35 8.63 -12.17
N VAL A 224 -16.54 8.22 -13.43
CA VAL A 224 -17.77 8.41 -14.19
C VAL A 224 -18.39 7.04 -14.45
N VAL A 225 -19.62 6.84 -14.03
CA VAL A 225 -20.33 5.55 -14.11
C VAL A 225 -21.62 5.75 -14.87
N ASN A 226 -21.79 5.03 -15.98
CA ASN A 226 -23.08 4.94 -16.67
C ASN A 226 -23.82 3.71 -16.13
N ALA A 227 -25.03 3.92 -15.60
CA ALA A 227 -25.87 2.87 -15.05
C ALA A 227 -27.34 3.30 -15.08
N ARG A 228 -28.26 2.35 -15.34
CA ARG A 228 -29.70 2.62 -15.44
C ARG A 228 -30.02 3.70 -16.50
N GLY A 229 -29.27 3.75 -17.60
CA GLY A 229 -29.43 4.75 -18.65
C GLY A 229 -29.07 6.19 -18.26
N ARG A 230 -28.41 6.41 -17.11
CA ARG A 230 -27.94 7.73 -16.66
C ARG A 230 -26.48 7.70 -16.22
N GLN A 231 -25.88 8.88 -16.15
CA GLN A 231 -24.50 9.06 -15.71
C GLN A 231 -24.44 9.52 -14.24
N PHE A 232 -23.47 8.97 -13.51
CA PHE A 232 -23.13 9.35 -12.14
C PHE A 232 -21.65 9.65 -12.06
N GLU A 233 -21.29 10.60 -11.19
CA GLU A 233 -19.91 11.05 -11.07
C GLU A 233 -19.56 11.37 -9.62
N ALA A 234 -18.29 11.14 -9.26
CA ALA A 234 -17.66 11.70 -8.07
C ALA A 234 -16.18 11.98 -8.35
N GLN A 235 -15.58 12.84 -7.55
CA GLN A 235 -14.18 13.21 -7.62
C GLN A 235 -13.52 13.01 -6.26
N SER A 236 -12.25 12.62 -6.26
CA SER A 236 -11.42 12.65 -5.06
C SER A 236 -9.97 12.93 -5.44
N ASP A 237 -9.36 13.91 -4.79
CA ASP A 237 -7.93 14.18 -4.92
C ASP A 237 -7.11 13.42 -3.86
N PHE A 238 -7.80 12.82 -2.87
CA PHE A 238 -7.23 11.96 -1.84
C PHE A 238 -7.71 10.51 -2.01
N ALA A 239 -6.92 9.58 -1.52
CA ALA A 239 -7.32 8.19 -1.43
C ALA A 239 -7.93 7.90 -0.05
N PHE A 240 -8.87 6.96 0.00
CA PHE A 240 -9.43 6.51 1.27
C PHE A 240 -8.32 5.85 2.12
N GLY A 241 -8.15 6.37 3.33
CA GLY A 241 -7.11 5.98 4.26
C GLY A 241 -5.92 6.93 4.34
N ASP A 242 -5.96 8.04 3.61
CA ASP A 242 -4.99 9.13 3.77
C ASP A 242 -5.12 9.79 5.13
N ALA A 243 -3.97 10.12 5.72
CA ALA A 243 -3.90 10.82 7.01
C ALA A 243 -3.80 12.35 6.84
N TRP A 244 -3.71 12.84 5.60
CA TRP A 244 -3.51 14.27 5.33
C TRP A 244 -4.76 15.12 5.58
N PRO A 245 -4.59 16.41 5.93
CA PRO A 245 -5.70 17.35 6.01
C PRO A 245 -6.53 17.39 4.71
N GLY A 246 -7.85 17.30 4.86
CA GLY A 246 -8.79 17.28 3.74
C GLY A 246 -9.14 15.89 3.20
N ALA A 247 -8.38 14.86 3.56
CA ALA A 247 -8.75 13.48 3.27
C ALA A 247 -9.95 13.03 4.10
N ARG A 248 -10.68 12.03 3.57
CA ARG A 248 -11.74 11.35 4.33
C ARG A 248 -11.12 10.67 5.55
N ARG A 249 -11.57 11.07 6.74
CA ARG A 249 -11.18 10.43 7.99
C ARG A 249 -11.67 8.99 8.07
N TYR A 250 -10.87 8.17 8.72
CA TYR A 250 -11.21 6.83 9.18
C TYR A 250 -11.01 6.76 10.70
N THR A 251 -11.65 5.79 11.32
CA THR A 251 -11.62 5.57 12.76
C THR A 251 -10.67 4.41 13.09
N GLU A 252 -10.29 4.32 14.36
CA GLU A 252 -9.61 3.13 14.89
C GLU A 252 -10.43 1.86 14.61
N GLY A 253 -11.75 1.92 14.78
CA GLY A 253 -12.67 0.82 14.47
C GLY A 253 -12.57 0.35 13.01
N ASP A 254 -12.40 1.26 12.04
CA ASP A 254 -12.20 0.88 10.63
C ASP A 254 -10.91 0.06 10.44
N VAL A 255 -9.83 0.43 11.15
CA VAL A 255 -8.55 -0.27 11.11
C VAL A 255 -8.63 -1.63 11.80
N ILE A 256 -9.32 -1.70 12.95
CA ILE A 256 -9.58 -2.94 13.68
C ILE A 256 -10.38 -3.91 12.80
N GLU A 257 -11.49 -3.46 12.21
CA GLU A 257 -12.32 -4.32 11.35
C GLU A 257 -11.56 -4.81 10.12
N LYS A 258 -10.70 -3.96 9.54
CA LYS A 258 -9.77 -4.37 8.49
C LYS A 258 -8.83 -5.48 9.01
N PHE A 259 -8.20 -5.30 10.18
CA PHE A 259 -7.32 -6.31 10.78
C PHE A 259 -8.06 -7.63 11.00
N LYS A 260 -9.23 -7.61 11.65
CA LYS A 260 -10.05 -8.81 11.89
C LYS A 260 -10.38 -9.54 10.60
N ARG A 261 -10.75 -8.81 9.53
CA ARG A 261 -11.03 -9.40 8.21
C ARG A 261 -9.81 -10.09 7.59
N MET A 262 -8.60 -9.56 7.81
CA MET A 262 -7.38 -10.16 7.29
C MET A 262 -6.95 -11.41 8.07
N VAL A 263 -7.18 -11.42 9.39
CA VAL A 263 -6.69 -12.48 10.28
C VAL A 263 -7.67 -13.64 10.43
N ARG A 264 -8.99 -13.37 10.45
CA ARG A 264 -10.02 -14.40 10.62
C ARG A 264 -9.83 -15.65 9.74
N PRO A 265 -9.52 -15.53 8.43
CA PRO A 265 -9.37 -16.70 7.56
C PRO A 265 -8.12 -17.56 7.81
N MET A 266 -7.20 -17.12 8.69
CA MET A 266 -5.93 -17.83 8.93
C MET A 266 -6.08 -19.08 9.81
N ALA A 267 -7.19 -19.22 10.54
CA ALA A 267 -7.47 -20.36 11.41
C ALA A 267 -8.96 -20.74 11.39
N PRO A 268 -9.34 -21.94 11.87
CA PRO A 268 -10.73 -22.35 11.95
C PRO A 268 -11.60 -21.39 12.79
N LEU A 269 -12.82 -21.14 12.31
CA LEU A 269 -13.81 -20.32 13.03
C LEU A 269 -14.15 -20.99 14.37
N SER A 270 -13.84 -20.29 15.46
CA SER A 270 -14.13 -20.72 16.82
C SER A 270 -14.13 -19.51 17.77
N ASP A 271 -14.91 -19.59 18.85
CA ASP A 271 -14.95 -18.53 19.88
C ASP A 271 -13.56 -18.25 20.46
N ARG A 272 -12.72 -19.30 20.59
CA ARG A 272 -11.34 -19.17 21.04
C ARG A 272 -10.49 -18.34 20.07
N TRP A 273 -10.68 -18.53 18.77
CA TRP A 273 -9.95 -17.76 17.76
C TRP A 273 -10.40 -16.31 17.73
N ASP A 274 -11.70 -16.04 17.81
CA ASP A 274 -12.21 -14.66 17.87
C ASP A 274 -11.72 -13.94 19.15
N ALA A 275 -11.75 -14.61 20.31
CA ALA A 275 -11.21 -14.05 21.55
C ALA A 275 -9.71 -13.74 21.46
N ARG A 276 -8.95 -14.59 20.75
CA ARG A 276 -7.52 -14.38 20.51
C ARG A 276 -7.27 -13.18 19.60
N ILE A 277 -8.07 -13.00 18.55
CA ILE A 277 -7.99 -11.81 17.68
C ILE A 277 -8.27 -10.54 18.50
N ASP A 278 -9.28 -10.56 19.37
CA ASP A 278 -9.59 -9.43 20.25
C ASP A 278 -8.45 -9.13 21.23
N GLN A 279 -7.82 -10.17 21.78
CA GLN A 279 -6.61 -10.03 22.61
C GLN A 279 -5.45 -9.40 21.84
N MET A 280 -5.19 -9.82 20.59
CA MET A 280 -4.14 -9.21 19.76
C MET A 280 -4.41 -7.72 19.53
N VAL A 281 -5.67 -7.34 19.26
CA VAL A 281 -6.07 -5.94 19.08
C VAL A 281 -5.79 -5.14 20.35
N ASP A 282 -6.25 -5.63 21.51
CA ASP A 282 -6.04 -4.95 22.79
C ASP A 282 -4.55 -4.78 23.12
N GLN A 283 -3.75 -5.83 22.93
CA GLN A 283 -2.30 -5.77 23.16
C GLN A 283 -1.59 -4.76 22.25
N VAL A 284 -1.93 -4.69 20.97
CA VAL A 284 -1.31 -3.75 20.04
C VAL A 284 -1.73 -2.31 20.34
N LEU A 285 -2.99 -2.07 20.68
CA LEU A 285 -3.49 -0.72 21.00
C LEU A 285 -2.99 -0.21 22.36
N ASN A 286 -2.59 -1.12 23.25
CA ASN A 286 -2.02 -0.80 24.55
C ASN A 286 -0.57 -1.27 24.67
N VAL A 287 0.20 -1.23 23.57
CA VAL A 287 1.56 -1.78 23.49
C VAL A 287 2.51 -1.16 24.53
N GLU A 288 2.28 0.08 24.94
CA GLU A 288 3.03 0.77 25.98
C GLU A 288 2.84 0.16 27.38
N LYS A 289 1.78 -0.63 27.58
CA LYS A 289 1.51 -1.35 28.84
C LYS A 289 2.14 -2.74 28.87
N ILE A 290 2.68 -3.20 27.75
CA ILE A 290 3.33 -4.51 27.66
C ILE A 290 4.75 -4.40 28.21
N GLY A 291 5.03 -5.11 29.30
CA GLY A 291 6.36 -5.13 29.92
C GLY A 291 7.40 -5.94 29.13
N ASP A 292 6.94 -6.90 28.32
CA ASP A 292 7.80 -7.78 27.53
C ASP A 292 7.20 -8.08 26.16
N VAL A 293 7.91 -7.69 25.09
CA VAL A 293 7.47 -7.89 23.70
C VAL A 293 7.24 -9.37 23.34
N ARG A 294 7.85 -10.32 24.09
CA ARG A 294 7.63 -11.76 23.89
C ARG A 294 6.16 -12.15 24.12
N GLU A 295 5.44 -11.45 25.00
CA GLU A 295 4.02 -11.68 25.23
C GLU A 295 3.17 -11.35 23.99
N LEU A 296 3.50 -10.25 23.31
CA LEU A 296 2.88 -9.90 22.04
C LEU A 296 3.28 -10.88 20.93
N VAL A 297 4.54 -11.28 20.85
CA VAL A 297 4.98 -12.25 19.83
C VAL A 297 4.29 -13.62 20.02
N ALA A 298 4.15 -14.07 21.27
CA ALA A 298 3.45 -15.31 21.59
C ALA A 298 1.97 -15.25 21.19
N SER A 299 1.29 -14.13 21.44
CA SER A 299 -0.12 -13.98 21.06
C SER A 299 -0.31 -14.02 19.54
N LEU A 300 0.66 -13.54 18.76
CA LEU A 300 0.67 -13.57 17.29
C LEU A 300 0.99 -14.94 16.67
N SER A 301 1.48 -15.91 17.44
CA SER A 301 1.87 -17.24 16.93
C SER A 301 0.68 -18.16 16.68
N LEU A 302 0.56 -18.81 15.52
CA LEU A 302 -0.49 -19.82 15.33
C LEU A 302 -0.23 -21.14 16.10
N ASP A 303 0.99 -21.33 16.64
CA ASP A 303 1.31 -22.52 17.42
C ASP A 303 0.57 -22.50 18.77
N GLU A 304 -0.13 -23.59 19.06
CA GLU A 304 -0.83 -23.82 20.33
C GLU A 304 0.09 -24.35 21.44
N ARG A 305 1.41 -24.15 21.35
CA ARG A 305 2.37 -24.67 22.33
C ARG A 305 2.55 -23.74 23.52
#